data_AF-A0A3D1E6M7-F1
#
_entry.id   AF-A0A3D1E6M7-F1
#
_cell.length_a   1.000
_cell.length_b   1.000
_cell.length_c   1.000
_cell.angle_alpha   90.00
_cell.angle_beta   90.00
_cell.angle_gamma   90.00
#
_symmetry.space_group_name_H-M   'P 1'
#
loop_
_entity.id
_entity.type
_entity.pdbx_description
1 polymer ?
#
loop_
_entity_poly.entity_id
_entity_poly.type
_entity_poly.pdbx_seq_one_letter_code
_entity_poly.pdbx_strand_id
1 'polypeptide(L)'
;KKQLVFQANAQNALLGGSLSGFSAGLLGTGGAIRGLTMAAFNLEKSVFIATSALIDLLIDASRTLVYWNNGYIHQHDLIYVPFLIVIGLVGSWMGKKVLVFIPQTYFRKISLLLILIIGLITLGAWI
;
A
#
# COMPACT_ATOMS: atom_id res chain seq x y z
N LYS A 1 -25.48 8.36 -10.45
CA LYS A 1 -24.43 8.41 -9.39
C LYS A 1 -23.18 9.03 -9.98
N LYS A 2 -22.79 10.26 -9.59
CA LYS A 2 -21.52 10.87 -10.00
C LYS A 2 -20.37 10.02 -9.44
N GLN A 3 -19.59 9.38 -10.30
CA GLN A 3 -18.36 8.75 -9.87
C GLN A 3 -17.39 9.88 -9.53
N LEU A 4 -17.00 10.02 -8.26
CA LEU A 4 -15.88 10.86 -7.84
C LEU A 4 -14.61 10.23 -8.44
N VAL A 5 -14.28 10.61 -9.67
CA VAL A 5 -13.06 10.21 -10.37
C VAL A 5 -12.19 11.44 -10.44
N PHE A 6 -11.05 11.39 -9.75
CA PHE A 6 -10.01 12.38 -9.91
C PHE A 6 -9.16 11.99 -11.10
N GLN A 7 -8.75 12.97 -11.91
CA GLN A 7 -7.83 12.70 -13.00
C GLN A 7 -6.46 12.32 -12.43
N ALA A 8 -5.86 11.27 -12.97
CA ALA A 8 -4.51 10.82 -12.62
C ALA A 8 -3.44 11.74 -13.26
N ASN A 9 -3.47 13.03 -12.90
CA ASN A 9 -2.48 14.00 -13.35
C ASN A 9 -1.34 14.14 -12.32
N ALA A 10 -0.22 14.73 -12.75
CA ALA A 10 0.97 14.87 -11.91
C ALA A 10 0.69 15.63 -10.61
N GLN A 11 -0.15 16.67 -10.64
CA GLN A 11 -0.48 17.47 -9.47
C GLN A 11 -1.22 16.65 -8.41
N ASN A 12 -2.28 15.92 -8.80
CA ASN A 12 -3.05 15.08 -7.90
C ASN A 12 -2.20 13.91 -7.37
N ALA A 13 -1.36 13.32 -8.23
CA ALA A 13 -0.45 12.24 -7.85
C ALA A 13 0.59 12.73 -6.84
N LEU A 14 1.18 13.93 -7.06
CA LEU A 14 2.13 14.54 -6.14
C LEU A 14 1.47 14.88 -4.81
N LEU A 15 0.27 15.49 -4.81
CA LEU A 15 -0.46 15.81 -3.58
C LEU A 15 -0.82 14.55 -2.78
N GLY A 16 -1.45 13.57 -3.44
CA GLY A 16 -1.82 12.31 -2.77
C GLY A 16 -0.62 11.50 -2.31
N GLY A 17 0.46 11.46 -3.11
CA GLY A 17 1.72 10.82 -2.75
C GLY A 17 2.43 11.51 -1.58
N SER A 18 2.43 12.84 -1.53
CA SER A 18 3.04 13.61 -0.44
C SER A 18 2.27 13.41 0.87
N LEU A 19 0.94 13.47 0.83
CA LEU A 19 0.10 13.19 2.00
C LEU A 19 0.27 11.74 2.48
N SER A 20 0.28 10.78 1.56
CA SER A 20 0.54 9.38 1.88
C SER A 20 1.92 9.17 2.51
N GLY A 21 2.98 9.76 1.94
CA GLY A 21 4.34 9.63 2.44
C GLY A 21 4.51 10.28 3.81
N PHE A 22 3.94 11.47 4.00
CA PHE A 22 3.92 12.14 5.29
C PHE A 22 3.22 11.31 6.36
N SER A 23 2.02 10.79 6.07
CA SER A 23 1.30 9.93 7.03
C SER A 23 1.97 8.57 7.24
N ALA A 24 2.67 8.02 6.24
CA ALA A 24 3.50 6.82 6.42
C ALA A 24 4.65 7.08 7.41
N GLY A 25 5.30 8.24 7.31
CA GLY A 25 6.38 8.62 8.22
C GLY A 25 5.91 8.94 9.63
N LEU A 26 4.81 9.72 9.76
CA LEU A 26 4.32 10.19 11.06
C LEU A 26 3.52 9.13 11.82
N LEU A 27 2.64 8.41 11.14
CA LEU A 27 1.63 7.53 11.75
C LEU A 27 1.82 6.05 11.40
N GLY A 28 2.69 5.73 10.43
CA GLY A 28 2.81 4.38 9.87
C GLY A 28 1.65 3.97 8.95
N THR A 29 0.66 4.83 8.70
CA THR A 29 -0.62 4.48 8.02
C THR A 29 -0.76 5.00 6.59
N GLY A 30 0.34 5.32 5.91
CA GLY A 30 0.29 5.87 4.54
C GLY A 30 -0.40 4.98 3.51
N GLY A 31 -0.42 3.65 3.73
CA GLY A 31 -1.09 2.71 2.82
C GLY A 31 -2.59 2.97 2.63
N ALA A 32 -3.30 3.44 3.67
CA ALA A 32 -4.72 3.77 3.58
C ALA A 32 -4.96 5.02 2.71
N ILE A 33 -4.16 6.08 2.91
CA ILE A 33 -4.25 7.31 2.14
C ILE A 33 -3.87 7.07 0.68
N ARG A 34 -2.76 6.33 0.43
CA ARG A 34 -2.39 5.87 -0.91
C ARG A 34 -3.53 5.10 -1.57
N GLY A 35 -4.11 4.14 -0.87
CA GLY A 35 -5.20 3.31 -1.38
C GLY A 35 -6.41 4.16 -1.79
N LEU A 36 -6.74 5.20 -1.03
CA LEU A 36 -7.79 6.16 -1.38
C LEU A 36 -7.44 6.98 -2.61
N THR A 37 -6.24 7.56 -2.68
CA THR A 37 -5.76 8.32 -3.84
C THR A 37 -5.80 7.49 -5.11
N MET A 38 -5.31 6.25 -5.05
CA MET A 38 -5.27 5.36 -6.20
C MET A 38 -6.67 4.84 -6.59
N ALA A 39 -7.56 4.61 -5.61
CA ALA A 39 -8.95 4.26 -5.90
C ALA A 39 -9.72 5.41 -6.55
N ALA A 40 -9.39 6.67 -6.20
CA ALA A 40 -9.94 7.88 -6.79
C ALA A 40 -9.52 8.08 -8.27
N PHE A 41 -8.37 7.55 -8.68
CA PHE A 41 -7.91 7.54 -10.08
C PHE A 41 -8.56 6.46 -10.96
N ASN A 42 -9.39 5.60 -10.37
CA ASN A 42 -10.08 4.51 -11.08
C ASN A 42 -9.13 3.62 -11.92
N LEU A 43 -7.94 3.34 -11.38
CA LEU A 43 -6.93 2.53 -12.05
C LEU A 43 -7.39 1.09 -12.26
N GLU A 44 -6.90 0.46 -13.34
CA GLU A 44 -7.02 -0.98 -13.52
C GLU A 44 -6.40 -1.74 -12.33
N LYS A 45 -6.95 -2.90 -11.97
CA LYS A 45 -6.50 -3.69 -10.82
C LYS A 45 -5.01 -4.01 -10.89
N SER A 46 -4.51 -4.39 -12.06
CA SER A 46 -3.10 -4.70 -12.31
C SER A 46 -2.21 -3.49 -12.05
N VAL A 47 -2.58 -2.33 -12.59
CA VAL A 47 -1.88 -1.06 -12.39
C VAL A 47 -1.92 -0.65 -10.93
N PHE A 48 -3.08 -0.72 -10.28
CA PHE A 48 -3.23 -0.41 -8.85
C PHE A 48 -2.27 -1.26 -8.00
N ILE A 49 -2.22 -2.58 -8.23
CA ILE A 49 -1.40 -3.47 -7.42
C ILE A 49 0.09 -3.24 -7.70
N ALA A 50 0.49 -3.14 -8.97
CA ALA A 50 1.88 -2.92 -9.34
C ALA A 50 2.41 -1.58 -8.80
N THR A 51 1.62 -0.50 -8.95
CA THR A 51 1.96 0.82 -8.42
C THR A 51 2.02 0.81 -6.89
N SER A 52 1.07 0.16 -6.21
CA SER A 52 1.09 0.07 -4.73
C SER A 52 2.34 -0.68 -4.26
N ALA A 53 2.64 -1.84 -4.86
CA ALA A 53 3.79 -2.66 -4.49
C ALA A 53 5.12 -1.92 -4.71
N LEU A 54 5.24 -1.14 -5.79
CA LEU A 54 6.41 -0.30 -6.03
C LEU A 54 6.56 0.79 -4.97
N ILE A 55 5.45 1.46 -4.59
CA ILE A 55 5.47 2.48 -3.54
C ILE A 55 5.86 1.85 -2.20
N ASP A 56 5.30 0.70 -1.84
CA ASP A 56 5.68 -0.05 -0.63
C ASP A 56 7.18 -0.37 -0.62
N LEU A 57 7.71 -0.90 -1.73
CA LEU A 57 9.13 -1.21 -1.85
C LEU A 57 10.03 0.01 -1.62
N LEU A 58 9.66 1.18 -2.16
CA LEU A 58 10.44 2.41 -1.97
C LEU A 58 10.39 2.92 -0.53
N ILE A 59 9.22 2.85 0.12
CA ILE A 59 9.04 3.22 1.52
C ILE A 59 9.85 2.29 2.42
N ASP A 60 9.75 0.97 2.21
CA ASP A 60 10.44 -0.03 3.02
C ASP A 60 11.96 0.00 2.79
N ALA A 61 12.43 0.27 1.57
CA ALA A 61 13.85 0.50 1.30
C ALA A 61 14.37 1.72 2.10
N SER A 62 13.62 2.81 2.10
CA SER A 62 13.96 4.02 2.86
C SER A 62 14.01 3.74 4.36
N ARG A 63 13.01 3.01 4.88
CA ARG A 63 12.94 2.60 6.28
C ARG A 63 14.08 1.66 6.67
N THR A 64 14.45 0.73 5.78
CA THR A 64 15.55 -0.21 5.99
C THR A 64 16.87 0.54 6.20
N LEU A 65 17.15 1.57 5.41
CA LEU A 65 18.35 2.41 5.60
C LEU A 65 18.34 3.12 6.96
N VAL A 66 17.20 3.67 7.36
CA VAL A 66 17.05 4.33 8.67
C VAL A 66 17.25 3.31 9.81
N TYR A 67 16.64 2.14 9.72
CA TYR A 67 16.74 1.10 10.73
C TYR A 67 18.13 0.52 10.84
N TRP A 68 18.83 0.35 9.71
CA TRP A 68 20.22 -0.03 9.68
C TRP A 68 21.08 1.00 10.42
N ASN A 69 20.94 2.29 10.09
CA ASN A 69 21.76 3.36 10.66
C ASN A 69 21.51 3.59 12.17
N ASN A 70 20.31 3.26 12.65
CA ASN A 70 19.97 3.33 14.08
C ASN A 70 20.27 2.03 14.84
N GLY A 71 20.85 1.01 14.19
CA GLY A 71 21.22 -0.25 14.83
C GLY A 71 20.04 -1.17 15.17
N TYR A 72 18.88 -0.99 14.56
CA TYR A 72 17.71 -1.85 14.77
C TYR A 72 17.80 -3.20 14.01
N ILE A 73 18.69 -3.32 13.03
CA ILE A 73 18.89 -4.54 12.24
C ILE A 73 20.09 -5.31 12.80
N HIS A 74 19.86 -6.49 13.34
CA HIS A 74 20.92 -7.34 13.85
C HIS A 74 21.27 -8.45 12.85
N GLN A 75 22.51 -8.97 12.93
CA GLN A 75 22.95 -10.05 12.03
C GLN A 75 22.08 -11.32 12.13
N HIS A 76 21.53 -11.61 13.30
CA HIS A 76 20.65 -12.77 13.48
C HIS A 76 19.29 -12.60 12.78
N ASP A 77 18.84 -11.37 12.53
CA ASP A 77 17.59 -11.09 11.80
C ASP A 77 17.76 -11.34 10.29
N LEU A 78 18.97 -11.12 9.77
CA LEU A 78 19.28 -11.25 8.35
C LEU A 78 19.13 -12.70 7.84
N ILE A 79 19.17 -13.70 8.73
CA ILE A 79 18.94 -15.10 8.36
C ILE A 79 17.54 -15.32 7.78
N TYR A 80 16.56 -14.50 8.16
CA TYR A 80 15.18 -14.62 7.68
C TYR A 80 14.97 -14.00 6.30
N VAL A 81 15.85 -13.10 5.85
CA VAL A 81 15.68 -12.35 4.59
C VAL A 81 15.50 -13.26 3.37
N PRO A 82 16.32 -14.31 3.15
CA PRO A 82 16.11 -15.23 2.02
C PRO A 82 14.74 -15.92 2.05
N PHE A 83 14.28 -16.33 3.24
CA PHE A 83 12.97 -16.95 3.40
C PHE A 83 11.84 -15.96 3.13
N LEU A 84 11.96 -14.72 3.60
CA LEU A 84 10.99 -13.65 3.35
C LEU A 84 10.91 -13.29 1.85
N ILE A 85 12.03 -13.31 1.13
CA ILE A 85 12.05 -13.15 -0.33
C ILE A 85 11.24 -14.27 -0.99
N VAL A 86 11.47 -15.53 -0.62
CA VAL A 86 10.73 -16.67 -1.18
C VAL A 86 9.24 -16.57 -0.85
N ILE A 87 8.88 -16.26 0.40
CA ILE A 87 7.49 -16.06 0.83
C ILE A 87 6.85 -14.91 0.07
N GLY A 88 7.56 -13.79 -0.14
CA GLY A 88 7.08 -12.65 -0.91
C GLY A 88 6.79 -13.01 -2.38
N LEU A 89 7.67 -13.78 -3.01
CA LEU A 89 7.49 -14.26 -4.39
C LEU A 89 6.30 -15.23 -4.51
N VAL A 90 6.23 -16.22 -3.61
CA VAL A 90 5.14 -17.20 -3.58
C VAL A 90 3.81 -16.52 -3.27
N GLY A 91 3.78 -15.64 -2.27
CA GLY A 91 2.60 -14.86 -1.89
C GLY A 91 2.12 -13.95 -3.02
N SER A 92 3.03 -13.29 -3.73
CA SER A 92 2.69 -12.46 -4.90
C SER A 92 2.10 -13.31 -6.05
N TRP A 93 2.67 -14.50 -6.30
CA TRP A 93 2.14 -15.43 -7.29
C TRP A 93 0.75 -15.94 -6.91
N MET A 94 0.55 -16.33 -5.64
CA MET A 94 -0.75 -16.75 -5.12
C MET A 94 -1.78 -15.61 -5.20
N GLY A 95 -1.41 -14.40 -4.78
CA GLY A 95 -2.25 -13.21 -4.86
C GLY A 95 -2.70 -12.93 -6.29
N LYS A 96 -1.78 -13.01 -7.26
CA LYS A 96 -2.11 -12.89 -8.69
C LYS A 96 -3.17 -13.90 -9.13
N LYS A 97 -3.06 -15.16 -8.69
CA LYS A 97 -4.05 -16.21 -9.01
C LYS A 97 -5.43 -15.90 -8.42
N VAL A 98 -5.49 -15.48 -7.16
CA VAL A 98 -6.75 -15.10 -6.49
C VAL A 98 -7.42 -13.91 -7.17
N LEU A 99 -6.63 -12.91 -7.56
CA LEU A 99 -7.13 -11.69 -8.20
C LEU A 99 -7.76 -11.90 -9.58
N VAL A 100 -7.49 -13.02 -10.26
CA VAL A 100 -8.17 -13.37 -11.52
C VAL A 100 -9.67 -13.55 -11.29
N PHE A 101 -10.07 -14.09 -10.13
CA PHE A 101 -11.47 -14.34 -9.79
C PHE A 101 -12.23 -13.08 -9.36
N ILE A 102 -11.55 -11.95 -9.15
CA ILE A 102 -12.16 -10.70 -8.72
C ILE A 102 -12.33 -9.77 -9.93
N PRO A 103 -13.57 -9.42 -10.32
CA PRO A 103 -13.80 -8.45 -11.38
C PRO A 103 -13.41 -7.03 -10.93
N GLN A 104 -13.01 -6.18 -11.89
CA GLN A 104 -12.51 -4.82 -11.65
C GLN A 104 -13.45 -3.98 -10.76
N THR A 105 -14.76 -4.03 -11.03
CA THR A 105 -15.76 -3.26 -10.28
C THR A 105 -15.86 -3.70 -8.83
N TYR A 106 -15.68 -4.99 -8.55
CA TYR A 106 -15.67 -5.53 -7.19
C TYR A 106 -14.35 -5.21 -6.49
N PHE A 107 -13.22 -5.29 -7.18
CA PHE A 107 -11.91 -4.93 -6.64
C PHE A 107 -11.94 -3.53 -6.01
N ARG A 108 -12.43 -2.52 -6.74
CA ARG A 108 -12.52 -1.15 -6.22
C ARG A 108 -13.40 -1.04 -4.98
N LYS A 109 -14.56 -1.71 -4.98
CA LYS A 109 -15.48 -1.71 -3.83
C LYS A 109 -14.86 -2.37 -2.61
N ILE A 110 -14.17 -3.50 -2.80
CA ILE A 110 -13.48 -4.24 -1.73
C ILE A 110 -12.37 -3.37 -1.16
N SER A 111 -11.52 -2.75 -1.99
CA SER A 111 -10.45 -1.88 -1.51
C SER A 111 -10.98 -0.70 -0.69
N LEU A 112 -12.03 -0.02 -1.17
CA LEU A 112 -12.64 1.10 -0.43
C LEU A 112 -13.28 0.64 0.88
N LEU A 113 -13.93 -0.53 0.90
CA LEU A 113 -14.49 -1.12 2.11
C LEU A 113 -13.41 -1.45 3.13
N LEU A 114 -12.31 -2.09 2.70
CA LEU A 114 -11.18 -2.41 3.57
C LEU A 114 -10.53 -1.16 4.14
N ILE A 115 -10.33 -0.12 3.32
CA ILE A 115 -9.78 1.16 3.81
C ILE A 115 -10.73 1.80 4.84
N LEU A 116 -12.05 1.77 4.59
CA LEU A 116 -13.03 2.27 5.56
C LEU A 116 -12.95 1.51 6.88
N ILE A 117 -12.88 0.17 6.83
CA ILE A 117 -12.75 -0.67 8.03
C ILE A 117 -11.47 -0.33 8.79
N ILE A 118 -10.33 -0.20 8.11
CA ILE A 118 -9.06 0.19 8.75
C ILE A 118 -9.19 1.58 9.38
N GLY A 119 -9.84 2.52 8.70
CA GLY A 119 -10.11 3.86 9.24
C GLY A 119 -10.95 3.82 10.52
N LEU A 120 -12.03 3.03 10.52
CA LEU A 120 -12.91 2.86 11.69
C LEU A 120 -12.21 2.16 12.85
N ILE A 121 -11.45 1.09 12.58
CA ILE A 121 -10.66 0.38 13.59
C ILE A 121 -9.63 1.32 14.21
N THR A 122 -8.92 2.08 13.36
CA THR A 122 -7.96 3.07 13.85
C THR A 122 -8.66 4.08 14.76
N LEU A 123 -9.77 4.71 14.32
CA LEU A 123 -10.49 5.65 15.17
C LEU A 123 -10.97 5.04 16.49
N GLY A 124 -11.49 3.82 16.47
CA GLY A 124 -11.96 3.11 17.67
C GLY A 124 -10.83 2.68 18.61
N ALA A 125 -9.61 2.48 18.12
CA ALA A 125 -8.46 2.16 18.96
C ALA A 125 -7.89 3.39 19.71
N TRP A 126 -8.23 4.60 19.26
CA TRP A 126 -7.83 5.87 19.88
C TRP A 126 -8.86 6.43 20.88
N ILE A 127 -10.07 5.85 20.92
CA ILE A 127 -11.15 6.19 21.87
C ILE A 127 -11.14 5.18 23.01
#